data_AF-A0A742LJY0-F1
#
_entry.id   AF-A0A742LJY0-F1
#
_cell.length_a   1.000
_cell.length_b   1.000
_cell.length_c   1.000
_cell.angle_alpha   90.00
_cell.angle_beta   90.00
_cell.angle_gamma   90.00
#
_symmetry.space_group_name_H-M   'P 1'
#
loop_
_entity.id
_entity.type
_entity.pdbx_description
1 polymer ?
#
loop_
_entity_poly.entity_id
_entity_poly.type
_entity_poly.pdbx_seq_one_letter_code
_entity_poly.pdbx_strand_id
1 'polypeptide(L)' 'MTKHNPIPARQVIIHGDCWPVTTTVVHLVRSVLPGCECEATYTLPVLLQQLSRKPEAALILCLRP' A
#
# COMPACT_ATOMS: atom_id res chain seq x y z
N MET A 1 3.40 14.40 19.15
CA MET A 1 4.32 13.31 18.78
C MET A 1 3.50 12.04 18.65
N THR A 2 3.00 11.74 17.45
CA THR A 2 2.25 10.51 17.17
C THR A 2 3.22 9.34 17.26
N LYS A 3 3.05 8.49 18.29
CA LYS A 3 3.77 7.21 18.39
C LYS A 3 3.40 6.38 17.17
N HIS A 4 4.31 6.28 16.20
CA HIS A 4 4.25 5.23 15.18
C HIS A 4 4.37 3.91 15.94
N ASN A 5 3.26 3.20 16.11
CA ASN A 5 3.28 1.84 16.63
C ASN A 5 3.94 0.98 15.54
N PRO A 6 5.14 0.43 15.77
CA PRO A 6 5.87 -0.32 14.75
C PRO A 6 5.37 -1.75 14.74
N ILE A 7 4.04 -1.96 14.74
CA ILE A 7 3.55 -3.23 14.21
C ILE A 7 4.02 -3.18 12.76
N PRO A 8 4.95 -4.05 12.33
CA PRO A 8 5.33 -4.07 10.94
C PRO A 8 4.03 -4.37 10.21
N ALA A 9 3.53 -3.41 9.43
CA ALA A 9 2.35 -3.63 8.62
C ALA A 9 2.69 -4.85 7.77
N ARG A 10 2.12 -6.00 8.14
CA ARG A 10 2.33 -7.25 7.39
C ARG A 10 1.74 -7.12 5.99
N GLN A 11 0.91 -6.10 5.78
CA GLN A 11 0.13 -5.86 4.58
C GLN A 11 0.18 -4.37 4.23
N VAL A 12 0.57 -4.08 3.00
CA VAL A 12 0.55 -2.75 2.39
C VAL A 12 -0.29 -2.82 1.13
N ILE A 13 -1.25 -1.91 1.00
CA ILE A 13 -2.03 -1.71 -0.21
C ILE A 13 -1.59 -0.40 -0.83
N ILE A 14 -1.16 -0.44 -2.09
CA ILE A 14 -0.77 0.74 -2.86
C ILE A 14 -1.87 1.00 -3.88
N HIS A 15 -2.52 2.16 -3.79
CA HIS A 15 -3.44 2.63 -4.80
C HIS A 15 -2.83 3.77 -5.59
N GLY A 16 -2.85 3.70 -6.91
CA GLY A 16 -2.43 4.84 -7.73
C GLY A 16 -3.12 4.88 -9.08
N ASP A 17 -3.09 6.04 -9.71
CA ASP A 17 -3.72 6.31 -11.00
C ASP A 17 -2.73 6.24 -12.18
N CYS A 18 -1.45 5.98 -11.90
CA CYS A 18 -0.35 5.94 -12.85
C CYS A 18 0.57 4.74 -12.61
N TRP A 19 0.69 3.85 -13.61
CA TRP A 19 1.45 2.58 -13.49
C TRP A 19 2.92 2.74 -13.08
N PRO A 20 3.72 3.66 -13.68
CA PRO A 20 5.13 3.84 -13.30
C PRO A 20 5.33 4.24 -11.83
N VAL A 21 4.48 5.12 -11.30
CA VAL A 21 4.60 5.60 -9.92
C VAL A 21 4.25 4.46 -8.95
N THR A 22 3.10 3.82 -9.15
CA THR A 22 2.65 2.69 -8.33
C THR A 22 3.68 1.56 -8.32
N THR A 23 4.23 1.18 -9.48
CA THR A 23 5.25 0.13 -9.59
C THR A 23 6.53 0.50 -8.83
N THR A 24 7.00 1.75 -8.95
CA THR A 24 8.19 2.22 -8.23
C THR A 24 7.99 2.10 -6.72
N VAL A 25 6.81 2.49 -6.22
CA VAL A 25 6.48 2.40 -4.79
C VAL A 25 6.35 0.94 -4.34
N VAL A 26 5.80 0.03 -5.16
CA VAL A 26 5.79 -1.42 -4.86
C VAL A 26 7.20 -1.94 -4.65
N HIS A 27 8.14 -1.59 -5.54
CA HIS A 27 9.53 -2.01 -5.42
C HIS A 27 10.21 -1.42 -4.17
N LEU A 28 9.95 -0.15 -3.87
CA LEU A 28 10.46 0.50 -2.67
C LEU A 28 9.96 -0.18 -1.39
N VAL A 29 8.65 -0.44 -1.30
CA VAL A 29 8.04 -1.12 -0.13
C VAL A 29 8.66 -2.50 0.06
N ARG A 30 8.80 -3.30 -1.00
CA ARG A 30 9.42 -4.63 -0.91
C ARG A 30 10.90 -4.57 -0.53
N SER A 31 11.62 -3.54 -0.95
CA SER A 31 13.02 -3.34 -0.59
C SER A 31 13.21 -2.94 0.87
N VAL A 32 12.31 -2.11 1.41
CA VAL A 32 12.40 -1.60 2.80
C VAL A 32 11.76 -2.58 3.79
N LEU A 33 10.74 -3.33 3.36
CA LEU A 33 9.96 -4.27 4.16
C LEU A 33 9.87 -5.64 3.47
N PRO A 34 10.97 -6.42 3.43
CA PRO A 34 11.04 -7.68 2.68
C PRO A 34 10.11 -8.81 3.18
N GLY A 35 9.43 -8.62 4.32
CA GLY A 35 8.42 -9.55 4.85
C GLY A 35 6.98 -9.05 4.74
N CYS A 36 6.74 -7.92 4.08
CA CYS A 36 5.41 -7.35 3.91
C CYS A 36 4.71 -7.91 2.66
N GLU A 37 3.46 -8.32 2.80
CA GLU A 37 2.57 -8.55 1.67
C GLU A 37 2.22 -7.19 1.04
N CYS A 38 2.75 -6.92 -0.15
CA CYS A 38 2.50 -5.68 -0.87
C CYS A 38 1.61 -5.96 -2.08
N GLU A 39 0.44 -5.32 -2.12
CA GLU A 39 -0.53 -5.39 -3.21
C GLU A 39 -0.72 -4.02 -3.85
N ALA A 40 -0.86 -3.96 -5.17
CA ALA A 40 -1.12 -2.74 -5.91
C ALA A 40 -2.48 -2.79 -6.58
N THR A 41 -3.20 -1.67 -6.58
CA THR A 41 -4.51 -1.50 -7.22
C THR A 41 -4.61 -0.18 -7.96
N TYR A 42 -5.28 -0.20 -9.10
CA TYR A 42 -5.48 0.96 -9.97
C TYR A 42 -6.94 1.40 -10.03
N THR A 43 -7.84 0.73 -9.30
CA THR A 43 -9.27 1.03 -9.31
C THR A 43 -9.82 1.07 -7.89
N LEU A 44 -10.74 2.01 -7.65
CA LEU A 44 -11.38 2.16 -6.35
C LEU A 44 -12.16 0.92 -5.89
N PRO A 45 -12.93 0.21 -6.74
CA PRO A 45 -13.64 -1.00 -6.29
C PRO A 45 -12.71 -2.09 -5.75
N VAL A 46 -11.57 -2.31 -6.41
CA VAL A 46 -10.56 -3.29 -5.96
C VAL A 46 -9.91 -2.82 -4.65
N LEU A 47 -9.61 -1.53 -4.53
CA LEU A 47 -9.10 -0.95 -3.28
C LEU A 47 -10.08 -1.19 -2.12
N LEU A 48 -11.35 -0.86 -2.29
CA LEU A 48 -12.38 -1.05 -1.25
C LEU A 48 -12.49 -2.52 -0.86
N GLN A 49 -12.49 -3.44 -1.84
CA GLN A 49 -12.51 -4.87 -1.59
C GLN A 49 -11.30 -5.34 -0.77
N GLN A 50 -10.10 -4.84 -1.08
CA GLN A 50 -8.88 -5.20 -0.35
C GLN A 50 -8.90 -4.64 1.08
N LEU A 51 -9.32 -3.39 1.27
CA LEU A 51 -9.45 -2.78 2.60
C LEU A 51 -10.51 -3.48 3.46
N SER A 52 -11.62 -3.92 2.88
CA SER A 52 -12.62 -4.71 3.62
C SER A 52 -12.07 -6.07 4.08
N ARG A 53 -11.15 -6.68 3.32
CA ARG A 53 -10.50 -7.95 3.70
C ARG A 53 -9.33 -7.75 4.66
N LYS A 54 -8.66 -6.60 4.57
CA LYS A 54 -7.42 -6.28 5.27
C LYS A 54 -7.53 -4.89 5.91
N PRO A 55 -8.39 -4.70 6.94
CA PRO A 55 -8.67 -3.39 7.51
C PRO A 55 -7.45 -2.75 8.19
N GLU A 56 -6.49 -3.56 8.63
CA GLU A 56 -5.24 -3.12 9.27
C GLU A 56 -4.09 -2.86 8.27
N ALA A 57 -4.34 -2.99 6.97
CA ALA A 57 -3.31 -2.77 5.95
C ALA A 57 -2.94 -1.28 5.88
N ALA A 58 -1.63 -1.01 5.77
CA ALA A 58 -1.17 0.33 5.49
C ALA A 58 -1.54 0.72 4.06
N LEU A 59 -2.21 1.86 3.88
CA LEU A 59 -2.62 2.37 2.58
C LEU A 59 -1.65 3.44 2.10
N ILE A 60 -1.08 3.25 0.90
CA ILE A 60 -0.27 4.27 0.21
C ILE A 60 -1.04 4.76 -1.01
N LEU A 61 -1.21 6.08 -1.12
CA LEU A 61 -1.91 6.73 -2.22
C LEU A 61 -0.90 7.41 -3.15
N CYS A 62 -0.77 6.89 -4.36
CA CYS A 62 0.04 7.42 -5.45
C CYS A 62 -0.87 8.16 -6.45
N LEU A 63 -1.41 9.30 -6.02
CA LEU A 63 -2.29 10.14 -6.83
C LEU A 63 -1.47 11.24 -7.50
N ARG A 64 -1.75 11.51 -8.78
CA ARG A 64 -1.24 12.72 -9.44
C ARG A 64 -1.84 13.97 -8.76
N PRO A 65 -1.05 15.06 -8.65
CA PRO A 65 -1.52 16.33 -8.10
C PRO A 65 -2.62 16.97 -8.96
#